data_AF-A0A2S1KS85-F1
#
_entry.id   AF-A0A2S1KS85-F1
#
_cell.length_a   1.000
_cell.length_b   1.000
_cell.length_c   1.000
_cell.angle_alpha   90.00
_cell.angle_beta   90.00
_cell.angle_gamma   90.00
#
_symmetry.space_group_name_H-M   'P 1'
#
loop_
_entity.id
_entity.type
_entity.pdbx_description
1 polymer ?
#
loop_
_entity_poly.entity_id
_entity_poly.type
_entity_poly.pdbx_seq_one_letter_code
_entity_poly.pdbx_strand_id
1 'polypeptide(L)' 'MLYLTLKLTPDHVDEMIKTRGITRAYHMNKRHWITIAVNDTEATKQEMLGMLAESERLTKQ' A
#
# COMPACT_ATOMS: atom_id res chain seq x y z
N MET A 1 12.81 -11.40 -0.91
CA MET A 1 12.31 -10.02 -0.98
C MET A 1 10.99 -9.97 -0.24
N LEU A 2 10.81 -9.05 0.71
CA LEU A 2 9.59 -8.96 1.52
C LEU A 2 8.61 -7.99 0.87
N TYR A 3 7.37 -8.45 0.66
CA TYR A 3 6.29 -7.66 0.08
C TYR A 3 5.12 -7.55 1.07
N LEU A 4 4.55 -6.36 1.18
CA LEU A 4 3.37 -6.09 1.98
C LEU A 4 2.26 -5.56 1.08
N THR A 5 1.13 -6.26 1.04
CA THR A 5 -0.04 -5.85 0.25
C THR A 5 -1.10 -5.26 1.18
N LEU A 6 -1.53 -4.04 0.90
CA LEU A 6 -2.46 -3.26 1.73
C LEU A 6 -3.62 -2.72 0.91
N LYS A 7 -4.79 -2.62 1.54
CA LYS A 7 -5.97 -1.96 0.98
C LYS A 7 -5.94 -0.48 1.35
N LEU A 8 -6.10 0.39 0.38
CA LEU A 8 -6.22 1.84 0.57
C LEU A 8 -7.46 2.37 -0.18
N THR A 9 -7.81 3.63 0.10
CA THR A 9 -8.74 4.38 -0.76
C THR A 9 -8.14 4.61 -2.16
N PRO A 10 -8.96 4.73 -3.23
CA PRO A 10 -8.45 4.96 -4.58
C PRO A 10 -7.53 6.16 -4.73
N ASP A 11 -7.90 7.28 -4.11
CA ASP A 11 -7.12 8.51 -4.17
C ASP A 11 -5.75 8.33 -3.51
N HIS A 12 -5.70 7.62 -2.39
CA HIS A 12 -4.45 7.33 -1.69
C HIS A 12 -3.59 6.29 -2.44
N VAL A 13 -4.19 5.32 -3.14
CA VAL A 13 -3.46 4.45 -4.07
C VAL A 13 -2.77 5.30 -5.15
N ASP A 14 -3.49 6.24 -5.75
CA ASP A 14 -2.98 7.08 -6.84
C ASP A 14 -1.84 8.02 -6.39
N GLU A 15 -1.84 8.40 -5.11
CA GLU A 15 -0.72 9.11 -4.48
C GLU A 15 0.48 8.18 -4.26
N MET A 16 0.30 7.06 -3.57
CA MET A 16 1.40 6.22 -3.10
C MET A 16 2.14 5.48 -4.22
N ILE A 17 1.50 5.21 -5.36
CA ILE A 17 2.18 4.57 -6.51
C ILE A 17 3.26 5.45 -7.16
N LYS A 18 3.33 6.74 -6.78
CA LYS A 18 4.41 7.64 -7.20
C LYS A 18 5.69 7.42 -6.40
N THR A 19 5.60 6.74 -5.26
CA THR A 19 6.73 6.43 -4.38
C THR A 19 7.48 5.20 -4.86
N ARG A 20 8.82 5.29 -4.97
CA ARG A 20 9.66 4.18 -5.39
C ARG A 20 9.45 2.97 -4.45
N GLY A 21 9.29 1.78 -5.03
CA GLY A 21 9.06 0.55 -4.29
C GLY A 21 7.59 0.26 -3.95
N ILE A 22 6.65 1.13 -4.37
CA ILE A 22 5.21 0.89 -4.26
C ILE A 22 4.61 0.70 -5.64
N THR A 23 3.79 -0.33 -5.79
CA THR A 23 3.08 -0.63 -7.04
C THR A 23 1.62 -0.94 -6.75
N ARG A 24 0.76 -0.83 -7.76
CA ARG A 24 -0.60 -1.39 -7.66
C ARG A 24 -0.51 -2.90 -7.50
N ALA A 25 -1.26 -3.46 -6.55
CA ALA A 25 -1.22 -4.88 -6.28
C ALA A 25 -1.60 -5.71 -7.52
N TYR A 26 -0.75 -6.68 -7.86
CA TYR A 26 -1.02 -7.64 -8.93
C TYR A 26 -2.10 -8.63 -8.45
N HIS A 27 -3.04 -9.01 -9.32
CA HIS A 27 -4.23 -9.87 -9.05
C HIS A 27 -5.37 -9.30 -8.20
N MET A 28 -5.18 -8.23 -7.42
CA MET A 28 -6.26 -7.56 -6.68
C MET A 28 -6.97 -6.50 -7.53
N ASN A 29 -8.11 -5.96 -7.05
CA ASN A 29 -8.72 -4.78 -7.67
C ASN A 29 -7.71 -3.62 -7.59
N LYS A 30 -7.00 -3.37 -8.69
CA LYS A 30 -5.86 -2.43 -8.80
C LYS A 30 -6.21 -1.00 -8.38
N ARG A 31 -7.49 -0.69 -8.22
CA ARG A 31 -8.00 0.61 -7.79
C ARG A 31 -7.95 0.82 -6.27
N HIS A 32 -7.81 -0.24 -5.47
CA HIS A 32 -7.89 -0.17 -4.01
C HIS A 32 -6.71 -0.82 -3.29
N TRP A 33 -5.75 -1.39 -4.00
CA TRP A 33 -4.71 -2.22 -3.39
C TRP A 33 -3.34 -1.86 -3.94
N ILE A 34 -2.37 -1.77 -3.03
CA ILE A 34 -0.95 -1.58 -3.33
C ILE A 34 -0.12 -2.75 -2.81
N THR A 35 1.06 -2.93 -3.39
CA THR A 35 2.12 -3.81 -2.89
C THR A 35 3.38 -2.97 -2.68
N ILE A 36 3.92 -3.04 -1.46
CA ILE A 36 5.14 -2.35 -1.03
C ILE A 36 6.28 -3.37 -0.99
N ALA A 37 7.39 -3.09 -1.68
CA ALA A 37 8.65 -3.80 -1.51
C ALA A 37 9.35 -3.28 -0.23
N VAL A 38 9.07 -3.89 0.92
CA VAL A 38 9.44 -3.35 2.25
C VAL A 38 10.94 -3.10 2.40
N ASN A 39 11.77 -3.91 1.75
CA ASN A 39 13.22 -3.79 1.82
C ASN A 39 13.80 -2.85 0.74
N ASP A 40 12.97 -2.35 -0.18
CA ASP A 40 13.37 -1.51 -1.30
C ASP A 40 12.25 -0.50 -1.63
N THR A 41 11.91 0.34 -0.65
CA THR A 41 10.90 1.40 -0.77
C THR A 41 11.44 2.70 -0.19
N GLU A 42 10.98 3.83 -0.74
CA GLU A 42 11.22 5.15 -0.18
C GLU A 42 10.17 5.54 0.87
N ALA A 43 9.13 4.72 1.04
CA ALA A 43 8.15 4.92 2.10
C ALA A 43 8.80 4.77 3.48
N THR A 44 8.59 5.77 4.31
CA THR A 44 9.00 5.76 5.71
C THR A 44 8.23 4.72 6.50
N LYS A 45 8.81 4.29 7.63
CA LYS A 45 8.13 3.41 8.58
C LYS A 45 6.78 3.98 9.05
N GLN A 46 6.69 5.29 9.23
CA GLN A 46 5.47 5.94 9.69
C GLN A 46 4.37 5.90 8.63
N GLU A 47 4.69 6.16 7.36
CA GLU A 47 3.74 6.01 6.25
C GLU A 47 3.26 4.56 6.13
N MET A 48 4.16 3.58 6.25
CA MET A 48 3.79 2.16 6.23
C MET A 48 2.86 1.77 7.38
N LEU A 49 3.09 2.28 8.60
CA LEU A 49 2.19 2.06 9.73
C LEU A 49 0.83 2.75 9.53
N GLY A 50 0.80 3.94 8.93
CA GLY A 50 -0.43 4.63 8.57
C GLY A 50 -1.26 3.86 7.54
N MET A 51 -0.60 3.38 6.47
CA MET A 51 -1.22 2.53 5.45
C MET A 51 -1.75 1.20 6.05
N LEU A 52 -1.02 0.61 7.00
CA LEU A 52 -1.46 -0.60 7.70
C LEU A 52 -2.74 -0.36 8.51
N ALA A 53 -2.78 0.75 9.27
CA ALA A 53 -3.96 1.14 10.05
C ALA A 53 -5.17 1.45 9.14
N GLU A 54 -4.95 2.13 8.02
CA GLU A 54 -6.01 2.34 7.03
C GLU A 54 -6.52 1.02 6.46
N SER A 55 -5.62 0.12 6.06
CA SER A 55 -5.98 -1.18 5.52
C SER A 55 -6.81 -1.97 6.52
N GLU A 56 -6.41 -1.99 7.80
CA GLU A 56 -7.17 -2.63 8.88
C GLU A 56 -8.62 -2.08 8.93
N ARG A 57 -8.78 -0.76 8.94
CA ARG A 57 -10.08 -0.09 8.95
C ARG A 57 -10.94 -0.42 7.71
N LEU A 58 -10.33 -0.52 6.53
CA LEU A 58 -11.03 -0.82 5.27
C LEU A 58 -11.37 -2.30 5.07
N THR A 59 -10.87 -3.18 5.94
CA THR A 59 -11.12 -4.63 5.91
C THR A 59 -11.86 -5.17 7.14
N LYS A 60 -11.96 -4.38 8.21
CA LYS A 60 -12.85 -4.70 9.34
C LYS A 60 -14.30 -4.71 8.84
N GLN A 61 -14.99 -5.84 9.05
CA GLN A 61 -16.43 -6.01 8.85
C GLN A 61 -17.17 -5.58 10.10
#